data_AF-A0A2S9G9C1-F1
#
_entry.id   AF-A0A2S9G9C1-F1
#
_cell.length_a   1.000
_cell.length_b   1.000
_cell.length_c   1.000
_cell.angle_alpha   90.00
_cell.angle_beta   90.00
_cell.angle_gamma   90.00
#
_symmetry.space_group_name_H-M   'P 1'
#
loop_
_entity.id
_entity.type
_entity.pdbx_description
1 polymer ?
#
loop_
_entity_poly.entity_id
_entity_poly.type
_entity_poly.pdbx_seq_one_letter_code
_entity_poly.pdbx_strand_id
1 'polypeptide(L)'
;NEILDYAVIKFDPAKVAPVNEVNGFRIDGLGPDPTFGEVACKLGRTTGYSCGVTWGPGQEPGTILNQVCGGPGDSGGPVTVNNRL
;
A
#
# COMPACT_ATOMS: atom_id res chain seq x y z
N ASN A 1 7.48 -0.75 -20.71
CA ASN A 1 6.86 -0.32 -19.45
C ASN A 1 7.45 -1.18 -18.33
N GLU A 2 8.78 -1.17 -18.19
CA GLU A 2 9.51 -2.08 -17.27
C GLU A 2 9.94 -1.37 -15.98
N ILE A 3 9.63 -0.08 -15.84
CA ILE A 3 10.08 0.77 -14.73
C ILE A 3 9.06 0.79 -13.59
N LEU A 4 7.77 0.58 -13.88
CA LEU A 4 6.71 0.59 -12.87
C LEU A 4 6.37 -0.83 -12.41
N ASP A 5 6.44 -1.07 -11.10
CA ASP A 5 6.11 -2.36 -10.47
C ASP A 5 4.62 -2.40 -10.10
N TYR A 6 3.76 -2.59 -11.09
CA TYR A 6 2.31 -2.71 -10.89
C TYR A 6 1.66 -3.75 -11.80
N ALA A 7 0.51 -4.24 -11.36
CA ALA A 7 -0.39 -5.07 -12.16
C ALA A 7 -1.84 -4.62 -11.94
N VAL A 8 -2.69 -4.85 -12.95
CA VAL A 8 -4.13 -4.56 -12.87
C VAL A 8 -4.89 -5.88 -12.95
N ILE A 9 -5.62 -6.21 -11.89
CA ILE A 9 -6.49 -7.39 -11.83
C ILE A 9 -7.93 -6.95 -12.12
N LYS A 10 -8.54 -7.48 -13.17
CA LYS A 10 -9.95 -7.25 -13.49
C LYS A 10 -10.80 -8.38 -12.92
N PHE A 11 -11.64 -8.07 -11.95
CA PHE A 11 -12.58 -9.03 -11.39
C PHE A 11 -13.87 -9.11 -12.22
N ASP A 12 -14.48 -10.30 -12.21
CA ASP A 12 -15.84 -10.52 -12.70
C ASP A 12 -16.82 -9.96 -11.65
N PRO A 13 -17.62 -8.93 -11.98
CA PRO A 13 -18.54 -8.31 -11.04
C PRO A 13 -19.66 -9.26 -10.57
N ALA A 14 -19.91 -10.36 -11.28
CA ALA A 14 -20.84 -11.40 -10.84
C ALA A 14 -20.25 -12.32 -9.75
N LYS A 15 -18.93 -12.27 -9.53
CA LYS A 15 -18.21 -13.15 -8.59
C LYS A 15 -17.56 -12.41 -7.44
N VAL A 16 -17.27 -11.12 -7.59
CA VAL A 16 -16.52 -10.34 -6.60
C VAL A 16 -17.20 -9.01 -6.36
N ALA A 17 -17.62 -8.80 -5.11
CA ALA A 17 -18.01 -7.49 -4.61
C ALA A 17 -16.81 -6.88 -3.87
N PRO A 18 -16.24 -5.75 -4.32
CA PRO A 18 -15.14 -5.10 -3.62
C PRO A 18 -15.62 -4.55 -2.27
N VAL A 19 -14.78 -4.71 -1.25
CA VAL A 19 -14.96 -4.08 0.06
C VAL A 19 -13.77 -3.18 0.33
N ASN A 20 -13.99 -2.14 1.13
CA ASN A 20 -12.94 -1.18 1.47
C ASN A 20 -12.25 -1.49 2.81
N GLU A 21 -12.60 -2.61 3.46
CA GLU A 21 -11.95 -3.06 4.70
C GLU A 21 -11.72 -4.57 4.68
N VAL A 22 -10.51 -4.99 5.06
CA VAL A 22 -10.14 -6.39 5.26
C VAL A 22 -9.33 -6.49 6.55
N ASN A 23 -9.74 -7.38 7.47
CA ASN A 23 -9.05 -7.62 8.74
C ASN A 23 -8.74 -6.34 9.54
N GLY A 24 -9.67 -5.37 9.56
CA GLY A 24 -9.48 -4.09 10.26
C GLY A 24 -8.62 -3.05 9.52
N PHE A 25 -8.06 -3.39 8.36
CA PHE A 25 -7.35 -2.43 7.51
C PHE A 25 -8.34 -1.80 6.52
N ARG A 26 -8.64 -0.52 6.70
CA ARG A 26 -9.62 0.24 5.92
C ARG A 26 -8.94 1.19 4.93
N ILE A 27 -9.53 1.31 3.75
CA ILE A 27 -9.16 2.29 2.72
C ILE A 27 -10.34 3.22 2.49
N ASP A 28 -10.19 4.49 2.85
CA ASP A 28 -11.23 5.53 2.78
C ASP A 28 -11.13 6.38 1.50
N GLY A 29 -10.06 6.22 0.73
CA GLY A 29 -9.90 6.86 -0.57
C GLY A 29 -8.45 7.01 -1.00
N LEU A 30 -8.22 7.91 -1.95
CA LEU A 30 -6.89 8.29 -2.43
C LEU A 30 -6.41 9.55 -1.69
N GLY A 31 -5.15 9.58 -1.27
CA GLY A 31 -4.46 10.71 -0.69
C GLY A 31 -3.44 11.32 -1.67
N PRO A 32 -2.80 12.42 -1.28
CA PRO A 32 -1.56 12.86 -1.94
C PRO A 32 -0.41 11.89 -1.61
N ASP A 33 0.67 11.97 -2.38
CA ASP A 33 1.92 11.28 -2.03
C ASP A 33 2.34 11.64 -0.60
N PRO A 34 2.75 10.66 0.22
CA PRO A 34 3.10 10.91 1.60
C PRO A 34 4.40 11.71 1.70
N THR A 35 4.44 12.59 2.68
CA THR A 35 5.53 13.51 2.95
C THR A 35 6.42 13.01 4.09
N PHE A 36 7.61 13.61 4.20
CA PHE A 36 8.57 13.26 5.24
C PHE A 36 7.94 13.35 6.64
N GLY A 37 8.11 12.28 7.44
CA GLY A 37 7.63 12.22 8.81
C GLY A 37 6.21 11.65 8.97
N GLU A 38 5.45 11.49 7.88
CA GLU A 38 4.15 10.82 7.96
C GLU A 38 4.31 9.32 8.24
N VAL A 39 3.38 8.77 9.01
CA VAL A 39 3.36 7.34 9.34
C VAL A 39 2.47 6.63 8.34
N ALA A 40 3.08 5.79 7.51
CA ALA A 40 2.36 4.89 6.62
C ALA A 40 2.24 3.50 7.26
N CYS A 41 1.11 2.85 7.05
CA CYS A 41 0.79 1.53 7.55
C CYS A 41 0.48 0.57 6.39
N LYS A 42 0.85 -0.69 6.57
CA LYS A 42 0.67 -1.78 5.61
C LYS A 42 0.03 -2.98 6.30
N LEU A 43 -0.84 -3.69 5.57
CA LEU A 43 -1.26 -5.04 5.93
C LEU A 43 -0.64 -6.05 4.94
N GLY A 44 0.44 -6.70 5.37
CA GLY A 44 1.11 -7.77 4.64
C GLY A 44 0.58 -9.16 5.02
N ARG A 45 0.59 -10.10 4.06
CA ARG A 45 0.23 -11.50 4.35
C ARG A 45 1.25 -12.17 5.29
N THR A 46 2.52 -11.83 5.13
CA THR A 46 3.66 -12.44 5.83
C THR A 46 4.02 -11.67 7.10
N THR A 47 4.14 -10.34 7.01
CA THR A 47 4.56 -9.50 8.16
C THR A 47 3.39 -8.93 8.96
N GLY A 48 2.14 -9.12 8.51
CA GLY A 48 0.95 -8.64 9.21
C GLY A 48 0.77 -7.12 9.11
N TYR A 49 0.10 -6.55 10.11
CA TYR A 49 -0.09 -5.10 10.22
C TYR A 49 1.17 -4.46 10.79
N SER A 50 1.79 -3.56 10.02
CA SER A 50 2.98 -2.81 10.45
C SER A 50 2.92 -1.36 9.97
N CYS A 51 3.59 -0.46 10.69
CA CYS A 51 3.67 0.95 10.34
C CYS A 51 5.10 1.45 10.45
N GLY A 52 5.44 2.45 9.64
CA GLY A 52 6.75 3.07 9.64
C GLY A 52 6.72 4.49 9.11
N VAL A 53 7.79 5.23 9.42
CA VAL A 53 7.97 6.61 8.97
C VAL A 53 8.29 6.65 7.48
N THR A 54 7.65 7.58 6.78
CA THR A 54 7.97 7.94 5.39
C THR A 54 9.13 8.91 5.34
N TRP A 55 10.12 8.60 4.49
CA TRP A 55 11.27 9.47 4.22
C TRP A 55 11.08 10.36 2.99
N GLY A 56 10.15 10.01 2.10
CA GLY A 56 9.84 10.73 0.87
C GLY A 56 10.07 9.87 -0.38
N PRO A 57 10.29 10.48 -1.55
CA PRO A 57 10.53 9.76 -2.80
C PRO A 57 11.74 8.81 -2.70
N GLY A 58 11.59 7.62 -3.27
CA GLY A 58 12.66 6.64 -3.40
C GLY A 58 13.60 6.93 -4.57
N GLN A 59 14.56 6.03 -4.80
CA GLN A 59 15.53 6.17 -5.90
C GLN A 59 14.87 6.03 -7.27
N GLU A 60 13.88 5.15 -7.38
CA GLU A 60 13.15 4.90 -8.63
C GLU A 60 11.96 5.86 -8.77
N PRO A 61 11.72 6.42 -9.97
CA PRO A 61 10.58 7.30 -10.21
C PRO A 61 9.25 6.64 -9.81
N GLY A 62 8.42 7.36 -9.03
CA GLY A 62 7.13 6.86 -8.57
C GLY A 62 7.19 5.90 -7.37
N THR A 63 8.35 5.77 -6.72
CA THR A 63 8.49 5.00 -5.47
C THR A 63 8.58 5.91 -4.25
N ILE A 64 8.21 5.39 -3.08
CA ILE A 64 8.32 6.05 -1.77
C ILE A 64 9.20 5.19 -0.87
N LEU A 65 10.15 5.82 -0.17
CA LEU A 65 10.95 5.17 0.86
C LEU A 65 10.24 5.28 2.22
N ASN A 66 9.94 4.14 2.84
CA ASN A 66 9.25 4.05 4.12
C ASN A 66 9.88 2.94 5.00
N GLN A 67 9.83 3.08 6.33
CA GLN A 67 10.40 2.13 7.31
C GLN A 67 9.46 0.98 7.73
N VAL A 68 8.33 0.82 7.06
CA VAL A 68 7.38 -0.27 7.32
C VAL A 68 8.05 -1.62 7.06
N CYS A 69 7.68 -2.64 7.83
CA CYS A 69 8.16 -3.99 7.60
C CYS A 69 7.69 -4.50 6.23
N GLY A 70 8.58 -5.17 5.50
CA GLY A 70 8.25 -5.85 4.25
C GLY A 70 9.01 -7.17 4.16
N GLY A 71 8.27 -8.26 3.98
CA GLY A 71 8.83 -9.59 3.71
C GLY A 71 8.31 -10.18 2.40
N PRO A 72 8.97 -11.21 1.85
CA PRO A 72 8.43 -11.96 0.72
C PRO A 72 6.99 -12.41 0.99
N GLY A 73 6.09 -12.15 0.04
CA GLY A 73 4.65 -12.42 0.16
C GLY A 73 3.80 -11.21 0.54
N ASP A 74 4.40 -10.08 0.93
CA ASP A 74 3.68 -8.83 1.20
C ASP A 74 3.54 -7.92 -0.03
N SER A 75 4.24 -8.24 -1.12
CA SER A 75 4.24 -7.48 -2.37
C SER A 75 2.83 -7.32 -2.94
N GLY A 76 2.52 -6.12 -3.43
CA GLY A 76 1.18 -5.77 -3.92
C GLY A 76 0.13 -5.46 -2.84
N GLY A 77 0.42 -5.71 -1.56
CA GLY A 77 -0.45 -5.31 -0.45
C GLY A 77 -0.48 -3.79 -0.23
N PRO A 78 -1.60 -3.22 0.24
CA PRO A 78 -1.80 -1.78 0.34
C PRO A 78 -0.89 -1.14 1.39
N VAL A 79 -0.45 0.09 1.12
CA VAL A 79 0.23 0.97 2.06
C VAL A 79 -0.58 2.26 2.12
N THR A 80 -0.92 2.74 3.32
CA THR A 80 -1.79 3.92 3.48
C THR A 80 -1.26 4.87 4.54
N VAL A 81 -1.56 6.16 4.38
CA VAL A 81 -1.47 7.17 5.43
C VAL A 81 -2.89 7.61 5.78
N ASN A 82 -3.28 7.52 7.06
CA ASN A 82 -4.62 7.87 7.52
C ASN A 82 -5.74 7.20 6.70
N ASN A 83 -5.60 5.89 6.42
CA ASN A 83 -6.50 5.08 5.57
C ASN A 83 -6.62 5.54 4.12
N ARG A 84 -5.69 6.36 3.61
CA ARG A 84 -5.67 6.81 2.22
C ARG A 84 -4.46 6.24 1.49
N LEU A 85 -4.69 5.76 0.26
CA LEU A 85 -3.64 5.29 -0.63
C LEU A 85 -2.81 6.45 -1.18
#